data_AF-A0A3C1JL34-F1
#
_entry.id   AF-A0A3C1JL34-F1
#
_cell.length_a   1.000
_cell.length_b   1.000
_cell.length_c   1.000
_cell.angle_alpha   90.00
_cell.angle_beta   90.00
_cell.angle_gamma   90.00
#
_symmetry.space_group_name_H-M   'P 1'
#
loop_
_entity.id
_entity.type
_entity.pdbx_description
1 polymer ?
#
loop_
_entity_poly.entity_id
_entity_poly.type
_entity_poly.pdbx_seq_one_letter_code
_entity_poly.pdbx_strand_id
1 'polypeptide(L)'
;MKLGTVTLTNGAHRLVAPVDAHDAPEAGPWIDLHEAGVAAHVAHPHVLGSLEALLEAGDEGLHAAKVALDHAHSHAGAGASWIVTADGARLRAPILRPGKVLALAGNYMAHRTEGASGLTT
;
A
#
# COMPACT_ATOMS: atom_id res chain seq x y z
N MET A 1 4.67 6.83 3.52
CA MET A 1 4.16 6.17 2.30
C MET A 1 2.93 5.37 2.68
N LYS A 2 1.78 5.62 2.04
CA LYS A 2 0.56 4.83 2.21
C LYS A 2 0.50 3.79 1.08
N LEU A 3 0.22 2.55 1.42
CA LEU A 3 0.13 1.44 0.48
C LEU A 3 -1.25 0.77 0.57
N GLY A 4 -1.71 0.21 -0.54
CA GLY A 4 -2.91 -0.60 -0.63
C GLY A 4 -2.71 -1.76 -1.58
N THR A 5 -3.63 -2.72 -1.53
CA THR A 5 -3.72 -3.78 -2.53
C THR A 5 -5.03 -3.65 -3.26
N VAL A 6 -4.98 -3.67 -4.58
CA VAL A 6 -6.17 -3.69 -5.42
C VAL A 6 -6.24 -4.98 -6.21
N THR A 7 -7.47 -5.38 -6.54
CA THR A 7 -7.76 -6.44 -7.51
C THR A 7 -8.30 -5.78 -8.76
N LEU A 8 -7.63 -5.99 -9.89
CA LEU A 8 -8.05 -5.49 -11.19
C LEU A 8 -9.22 -6.32 -11.74
N THR A 9 -9.92 -5.80 -12.75
CA THR A 9 -11.03 -6.50 -13.42
C THR A 9 -10.64 -7.86 -14.02
N ASN A 10 -9.38 -8.03 -14.43
CA ASN A 10 -8.83 -9.29 -14.92
C ASN A 10 -8.46 -10.29 -13.79
N GLY A 11 -8.73 -9.94 -12.52
CA GLY A 11 -8.42 -10.76 -11.35
C GLY A 11 -7.00 -10.63 -10.82
N ALA A 12 -6.10 -9.89 -11.49
CA ALA A 12 -4.75 -9.67 -11.01
C ALA A 12 -4.74 -8.80 -9.75
N HIS A 13 -3.82 -9.08 -8.83
CA HIS A 13 -3.60 -8.27 -7.64
C HIS A 13 -2.40 -7.37 -7.83
N ARG A 14 -2.53 -6.11 -7.43
CA ARG A 14 -1.46 -5.10 -7.52
C ARG A 14 -1.24 -4.44 -6.18
N LEU A 15 0.01 -4.28 -5.81
CA LEU A 15 0.42 -3.37 -4.75
C LEU A 15 0.44 -1.95 -5.32
N VAL A 16 -0.29 -1.05 -4.66
CA VAL A 16 -0.48 0.30 -5.15
C VAL A 16 -0.25 1.36 -4.07
N ALA A 17 -0.01 2.58 -4.51
CA ALA A 17 -0.03 3.79 -3.68
C ALA A 17 -1.05 4.80 -4.22
N PRO A 18 -1.64 5.67 -3.39
CA PRO A 18 -2.45 6.78 -3.90
C PRO A 18 -1.57 7.74 -4.72
N VAL A 19 -2.14 8.31 -5.79
CA VAL A 19 -1.44 9.31 -6.61
C VAL A 19 -1.09 10.57 -5.80
N ASP A 20 -1.93 10.94 -4.85
CA ASP A 20 -1.62 11.98 -3.86
C ASP A 20 -1.22 11.34 -2.53
N ALA A 21 -0.05 11.71 -1.99
CA ALA A 21 0.46 11.19 -0.73
C ALA A 21 -0.45 11.51 0.48
N HIS A 22 -1.30 12.54 0.36
CA HIS A 22 -2.26 12.92 1.39
C HIS A 22 -3.54 12.10 1.36
N ASP A 23 -3.92 11.57 0.19
CA ASP A 23 -5.17 10.84 0.05
C ASP A 23 -5.10 9.47 0.71
N ALA A 24 -6.26 9.03 1.20
CA ALA A 24 -6.44 7.65 1.60
C ALA A 24 -6.50 6.78 0.33
N PRO A 25 -5.97 5.56 0.35
CA PRO A 25 -6.00 4.66 -0.80
C PRO A 25 -7.43 4.24 -1.20
N GLU A 26 -8.48 4.75 -0.55
CA GLU A 26 -9.88 4.46 -0.84
C GLU A 26 -10.50 5.24 -2.00
N ALA A 27 -9.87 6.33 -2.47
CA ALA A 27 -10.47 7.19 -3.49
C ALA A 27 -10.03 6.87 -4.93
N GLY A 28 -8.82 6.33 -5.15
CA GLY A 28 -8.21 6.27 -6.49
C GLY A 28 -8.10 7.65 -7.18
N PRO A 29 -7.37 7.79 -8.30
CA PRO A 29 -6.54 6.79 -8.95
C PRO A 29 -5.30 6.41 -8.12
N TRP A 30 -4.70 5.29 -8.46
CA TRP A 30 -3.53 4.73 -7.78
C TRP A 30 -2.35 4.53 -8.73
N ILE A 31 -1.15 4.44 -8.17
CA ILE A 31 0.09 4.07 -8.84
C ILE A 31 0.35 2.58 -8.57
N ASP A 32 0.42 1.77 -9.63
CA ASP A 32 0.95 0.40 -9.59
C ASP A 32 2.46 0.45 -9.39
N LEU A 33 2.92 0.00 -8.22
CA LEU A 33 4.33 0.07 -7.86
C LEU A 33 5.21 -0.84 -8.71
N HIS A 34 4.68 -1.96 -9.20
CA HIS A 34 5.45 -2.86 -10.04
C HIS A 34 5.73 -2.20 -11.40
N GLU A 35 4.69 -1.70 -12.05
CA GLU A 35 4.81 -1.01 -13.35
C GLU A 35 5.66 0.26 -13.23
N ALA A 36 5.46 1.05 -12.17
CA ALA A 36 6.29 2.23 -11.90
C ALA A 36 7.76 1.85 -11.63
N GLY A 37 8.01 0.75 -10.92
CA GLY A 37 9.35 0.25 -10.63
C GLY A 37 10.07 -0.28 -11.88
N VAL A 38 9.34 -0.93 -12.80
CA VAL A 38 9.85 -1.32 -14.11
C VAL A 38 10.23 -0.09 -14.92
N ALA A 39 9.37 0.93 -15.00
CA ALA A 39 9.66 2.18 -15.70
C ALA A 39 10.86 2.93 -15.09
N ALA A 40 11.00 2.88 -13.76
CA ALA A 40 12.12 3.48 -13.03
C ALA A 40 13.43 2.65 -13.08
N HIS A 41 13.44 1.49 -13.74
CA HIS A 41 14.59 0.57 -13.82
C HIS A 41 15.12 0.13 -12.44
N VAL A 42 14.21 -0.12 -11.49
CA VAL A 42 14.56 -0.71 -10.20
C VAL A 42 15.14 -2.11 -10.42
N ALA A 43 16.21 -2.48 -9.69
CA ALA A 43 16.93 -3.75 -9.88
C ALA A 43 16.07 -5.00 -9.65
N HIS A 44 15.08 -4.92 -8.75
CA HIS A 44 14.22 -6.04 -8.34
C HIS A 44 12.74 -5.66 -8.30
N PRO A 45 12.10 -5.34 -9.45
CA PRO A 45 10.74 -4.79 -9.46
C PRO A 45 9.69 -5.81 -8.99
N HIS A 46 10.01 -7.10 -8.98
CA HIS A 46 9.12 -8.16 -8.48
C HIS A 46 8.81 -8.02 -6.98
N VAL A 47 9.70 -7.41 -6.18
CA VAL A 47 9.45 -7.15 -4.74
C VAL A 47 8.31 -6.15 -4.54
N LEU A 48 7.98 -5.37 -5.58
CA LEU A 48 6.88 -4.40 -5.59
C LEU A 48 5.57 -5.00 -6.09
N GLY A 49 5.52 -6.32 -6.36
CA GLY A 49 4.32 -6.99 -6.87
C GLY A 49 3.27 -7.30 -5.80
N SER A 50 3.67 -7.42 -4.53
CA SER A 50 2.77 -7.67 -3.40
C SER A 50 3.31 -7.06 -2.11
N LEU A 51 2.43 -6.85 -1.12
CA LEU A 51 2.86 -6.34 0.18
C LEU A 51 3.75 -7.35 0.90
N GLU A 52 3.46 -8.65 0.77
CA GLU A 52 4.27 -9.70 1.38
C GLU A 52 5.70 -9.69 0.85
N ALA A 53 5.90 -9.64 -0.48
CA ALA A 53 7.23 -9.60 -1.07
C ALA A 53 8.00 -8.33 -0.69
N LEU A 54 7.30 -7.18 -0.61
CA LEU A 54 7.90 -5.93 -0.16
C LEU A 54 8.37 -6.03 1.30
N LEU A 55 7.55 -6.60 2.18
CA LEU A 55 7.87 -6.77 3.59
C LEU A 55 9.02 -7.77 3.81
N GLU A 56 9.08 -8.85 3.03
CA GLU A 56 10.17 -9.83 3.05
C GLU A 56 11.50 -9.21 2.61
N ALA A 57 11.47 -8.30 1.63
CA ALA A 57 12.65 -7.57 1.15
C ALA A 57 13.13 -6.47 2.12
N GLY A 58 12.34 -6.10 3.14
CA GLY A 58 12.73 -5.14 4.16
C GLY A 58 13.14 -3.76 3.60
N ASP A 59 14.29 -3.26 4.03
CA ASP A 59 14.78 -1.91 3.66
C ASP A 59 15.06 -1.77 2.16
N GLU A 60 15.50 -2.84 1.49
CA GLU A 60 15.72 -2.84 0.04
C GLU A 60 14.40 -2.69 -0.71
N GLY A 61 13.36 -3.42 -0.27
CA GLY A 61 12.00 -3.29 -0.81
C GLY A 61 11.42 -1.90 -0.58
N LEU A 62 11.64 -1.32 0.60
CA LEU A 62 11.22 0.04 0.91
C LEU A 62 11.95 1.08 0.05
N HIS A 63 13.26 0.92 -0.18
CA HIS A 63 14.03 1.79 -1.05
C HIS A 63 13.54 1.71 -2.50
N ALA A 64 13.35 0.50 -3.02
CA ALA A 64 12.77 0.24 -4.34
C ALA A 64 11.41 0.92 -4.53
N ALA A 65 10.52 0.80 -3.54
CA ALA A 65 9.20 1.43 -3.58
C ALA A 65 9.28 2.97 -3.63
N LYS A 66 10.21 3.57 -2.88
CA LYS A 66 10.44 5.02 -2.93
C LYS A 66 10.92 5.46 -4.31
N VAL A 67 11.90 4.76 -4.89
CA VAL A 67 12.40 5.06 -6.25
C VAL A 67 11.28 4.98 -7.28
N ALA A 68 10.45 3.93 -7.23
CA ALA A 68 9.31 3.78 -8.12
C ALA A 68 8.30 4.93 -7.99
N LEU A 69 7.99 5.34 -6.75
CA LEU A 69 7.08 6.46 -6.50
C LEU A 69 7.65 7.80 -6.93
N ASP A 70 8.91 8.08 -6.61
CA ASP A 70 9.57 9.32 -7.01
C ASP A 70 9.60 9.44 -8.54
N HIS A 71 9.84 8.32 -9.25
CA HIS A 71 9.75 8.27 -10.69
C HIS A 71 8.33 8.57 -11.19
N ALA A 72 7.32 7.88 -10.65
CA ALA A 72 5.92 8.05 -11.05
C ALA A 72 5.40 9.49 -10.80
N HIS A 73 5.75 10.11 -9.68
CA HIS A 73 5.38 11.50 -9.38
C HIS A 73 6.12 12.49 -10.29
N SER A 74 7.39 12.25 -10.58
CA SER A 74 8.18 13.11 -11.48
C SER A 74 7.70 13.04 -12.94
N HIS A 75 6.97 11.99 -13.29
CA HIS A 75 6.42 11.76 -14.63
C HIS A 75 4.88 11.67 -14.61
N ALA A 76 4.24 12.38 -13.68
CA ALA A 76 2.80 12.36 -13.51
C ALA A 76 2.09 12.95 -14.76
N GLY A 77 1.38 12.10 -15.49
CA GLY A 77 0.58 12.48 -16.66
C GLY A 77 -0.57 11.49 -16.90
N ALA A 78 -1.69 12.00 -17.41
CA ALA A 78 -2.82 11.16 -17.80
C ALA A 78 -2.39 10.19 -18.92
N GLY A 79 -2.49 8.88 -18.67
CA GLY A 79 -2.12 7.83 -19.63
C GLY A 79 -0.80 7.11 -19.34
N ALA A 80 -0.11 7.41 -18.23
CA ALA A 80 1.02 6.60 -17.80
C ALA A 80 0.57 5.16 -17.46
N SER A 81 1.34 4.16 -17.89
CA SER A 81 0.98 2.73 -17.78
C SER A 81 0.80 2.23 -16.36
N TRP A 82 1.39 2.92 -15.38
CA TRP A 82 1.30 2.61 -13.96
C TRP A 82 0.09 3.23 -13.25
N ILE A 83 -0.78 3.98 -13.95
CA ILE A 83 -1.99 4.54 -13.33
C ILE A 83 -3.13 3.52 -13.38
N VAL A 84 -3.64 3.17 -12.20
CA VAL A 84 -4.81 2.31 -12.02
C VAL A 84 -6.00 3.18 -11.59
N THR A 85 -7.05 3.18 -12.39
CA THR A 85 -8.28 3.94 -12.13
C THR A 85 -9.27 3.15 -11.24
N ALA A 86 -10.11 3.88 -10.51
CA ALA A 86 -11.06 3.30 -9.55
C ALA A 86 -12.15 2.42 -10.19
N ASP A 87 -12.52 2.69 -11.44
CA ASP A 87 -13.47 1.88 -12.23
C ASP A 87 -12.88 0.52 -12.65
N GLY A 88 -11.56 0.42 -12.77
CA GLY A 88 -10.83 -0.79 -13.18
C GLY A 88 -10.35 -1.68 -12.03
N ALA A 89 -10.57 -1.29 -10.77
CA ALA A 89 -10.00 -2.02 -9.64
C ALA A 89 -10.85 -1.93 -8.36
N ARG A 90 -10.66 -2.91 -7.46
CA ARG A 90 -11.30 -2.93 -6.13
C ARG A 90 -10.25 -3.09 -5.04
N LEU A 91 -10.36 -2.28 -3.99
CA LEU A 91 -9.52 -2.45 -2.81
C LEU A 91 -9.69 -3.81 -2.15
N ARG A 92 -8.61 -4.27 -1.54
CA ARG A 92 -8.52 -5.51 -0.79
C ARG A 92 -7.70 -5.29 0.48
N ALA A 93 -7.91 -6.19 1.45
CA ALA A 93 -6.99 -6.34 2.56
C ALA A 93 -5.54 -6.46 2.04
N PRO A 94 -4.59 -5.63 2.53
CA PRO A 94 -3.22 -5.64 2.05
C PRO A 94 -2.48 -6.95 2.31
N ILE A 95 -2.89 -7.70 3.34
CA ILE A 95 -2.45 -9.07 3.60
C ILE A 95 -3.72 -9.89 3.83
N LEU A 96 -3.93 -10.93 3.04
CA LEU A 96 -5.21 -11.67 3.02
C LEU A 96 -5.52 -12.42 4.30
N ARG A 97 -4.47 -13.05 4.84
CA ARG A 97 -4.54 -13.94 5.99
C ARG A 97 -3.20 -13.83 6.73
N PRO A 98 -2.95 -12.73 7.45
CA PRO A 98 -1.72 -12.62 8.22
C PRO A 98 -1.66 -13.80 9.20
N GLY A 99 -0.69 -14.69 9.05
CA GLY A 99 -0.52 -15.87 9.91
C GLY A 99 -0.07 -15.54 11.34
N LYS A 100 0.00 -14.24 11.69
CA LYS A 100 0.39 -13.74 13.00
C LYS A 100 -0.84 -13.34 13.79
N VAL A 101 -0.79 -13.58 15.10
CA VAL A 101 -1.77 -13.06 16.06
C VAL A 101 -1.84 -11.54 15.91
N LEU A 102 -3.04 -11.00 15.71
CA LEU A 102 -3.30 -9.58 15.85
C LEU A 102 -3.06 -9.20 17.32
N ALA A 103 -1.83 -8.80 17.64
CA ALA A 103 -1.49 -8.32 18.96
C ALA A 103 -1.92 -6.86 19.09
N LEU A 104 -3.10 -6.63 19.69
CA LEU A 104 -3.57 -5.30 20.03
C LEU A 104 -2.79 -4.80 21.24
N ALA A 105 -1.75 -4.01 21.01
CA ALA A 105 -1.01 -3.37 22.08
C ALA A 105 -1.82 -2.16 22.61
N GLY A 106 -2.19 -2.19 23.88
CA GLY A 106 -2.92 -1.11 24.56
C GLY A 106 -2.03 0.09 24.87
N ASN A 107 -1.42 0.69 23.85
CA ASN A 107 -0.37 1.72 23.99
C ASN A 107 -0.93 3.14 24.16
N TYR A 108 -2.24 3.34 23.96
CA TYR A 108 -2.90 4.63 24.11
C TYR A 108 -3.42 4.79 25.54
N MET A 109 -2.67 5.52 26.36
CA MET A 109 -3.01 5.75 27.78
C MET A 109 -4.40 6.34 27.97
N ALA A 110 -4.84 7.26 27.11
CA ALA A 110 -6.19 7.85 27.19
C ALA A 110 -7.30 6.79 27.08
N HIS A 111 -7.21 5.86 26.11
CA HIS A 111 -8.18 4.77 25.96
C HIS A 111 -8.15 3.77 27.12
N ARG A 112 -6.98 3.55 27.74
CA ARG A 112 -6.90 2.70 28.95
C ARG A 112 -7.65 3.33 30.12
N THR A 113 -7.50 4.64 30.31
CA THR A 113 -8.17 5.38 31.38
C THR A 113 -9.68 5.40 31.19
N GLU A 114 -10.16 5.64 29.97
CA GLU A 114 -11.58 5.59 29.62
C GLU A 114 -12.19 4.20 29.85
N GLY A 115 -11.52 3.14 29.36
CA GLY A 115 -11.97 1.76 29.58
C GLY A 115 -11.98 1.33 31.05
N ALA A 116 -11.04 1.84 31.87
CA ALA A 116 -10.99 1.58 33.30
C ALA A 116 -12.09 2.32 34.09
N SER A 117 -12.48 3.52 33.64
CA SER A 117 -13.56 4.29 34.28
C SER A 117 -14.97 3.72 34.07
N GLY A 118 -15.15 2.79 33.12
CA GLY A 118 -16.43 2.10 32.88
C GLY A 118 -16.70 0.87 33.77
N LEU A 119 -15.75 0.48 34.64
CA LEU A 119 -15.82 -0.75 35.45
C LEU A 119 -16.32 -0.54 36.89
N THR A 120 -16.84 0.64 37.22
CA THR A 120 -17.44 0.91 38.54
C THR A 120 -18.96 0.98 38.45
N THR A 121 -19.63 -0.18 38.51
CA THR A 121 -21.03 -0.35 38.94
C THR A 121 -21.16 -1.62 39.75
#